data_AF-B0E9P2-F1
#
_entry.id   AF-B0E9P2-F1
#
_cell.length_a   1.000
_cell.length_b   1.000
_cell.length_c   1.000
_cell.angle_alpha   90.00
_cell.angle_beta   90.00
_cell.angle_gamma   90.00
#
_symmetry.space_group_name_H-M   'P 1'
#
loop_
_entity.id
_entity.type
_entity.pdbx_description
1 polymer ?
#
loop_
_entity_poly.entity_id
_entity_poly.type
_entity_poly.pdbx_seq_one_letter_code
_entity_poly.pdbx_strand_id
1 'polypeptide(L)'
;MKLEKCFLAIVIRFNQNFKVNERFGFINKKCYDVLLMIKVNPLKISQDISSIFKAEKLIRNIEFQKELKLFPQIETVRIDENLLIMFKKYIQDKFKQIIITSITIPSLLSEIENKVIELTINNNFQLFNLNKFIKLKKLNIICNDINEEIINTLNNIKTLKFISIHYYKTVNNKIINIISKCKIDKIIVYCTQIDSNILNKLILPKHTNEIIFCNYQYIVGMDPKIYVNYFGNYEIVFPEKITDISNFINNYLPSNIVIKSHCNIFNNKHVCIDFSSYNHFKSIRNDINWLSIIYPNPIYYVSDISVPQVNVSKLIMNHSHYIGKIPNSVTWLSLNNSNVTFSNQPKLQYLCSFFSKINYDINTLTTLTKIHSIGDYTNFSKLTNLKELTTNEFINTSLVLFPSSLTKLKFESTRSICCSSFIKKLVIRSSQEFPCKLSQYTQLINLKLDGCFTCIELPTSLTSLKFNSLKYNNIIDLSSILIVTIHIVNSGNLFITLPQCIKEIKIEKSSVSFMNTQNIDLNEFSMYDCDWVEIDNPFHSILKQNIFMKTNKPIIYMDCITDKLFTENLISSNETSEYFNTSDSYGSVSFESEASEIYRDE
;
A
#
# COMPACT_ATOMS: atom_id res chain seq x y z
N MET A 1 34.02 -8.69 -22.63
CA MET A 1 33.22 -7.62 -23.28
C MET A 1 31.77 -8.00 -23.65
N LYS A 2 31.46 -9.20 -24.19
CA LYS A 2 30.04 -9.60 -24.49
C LYS A 2 29.22 -9.99 -23.24
N LEU A 3 29.82 -10.66 -22.26
CA LEU A 3 29.16 -11.09 -21.01
C LEU A 3 28.63 -9.92 -20.15
N GLU A 4 29.38 -8.84 -20.01
CA GLU A 4 28.95 -7.62 -19.31
C GLU A 4 27.68 -7.02 -19.93
N LYS A 5 27.63 -6.91 -21.27
CA LYS A 5 26.44 -6.41 -21.98
C LYS A 5 25.23 -7.33 -21.78
N CYS A 6 25.45 -8.65 -21.79
CA CYS A 6 24.40 -9.62 -21.47
C CYS A 6 23.90 -9.47 -20.03
N PHE A 7 24.79 -9.31 -19.06
CA PHE A 7 24.44 -9.08 -17.67
C PHE A 7 23.62 -7.79 -17.51
N LEU A 8 24.08 -6.68 -18.08
CA LEU A 8 23.35 -5.41 -18.05
C LEU A 8 21.98 -5.51 -18.74
N ALA A 9 21.87 -6.25 -19.86
CA ALA A 9 20.59 -6.51 -20.50
C ALA A 9 19.63 -7.28 -19.59
N ILE A 10 20.14 -8.26 -18.84
CA ILE A 10 19.35 -9.00 -17.84
C ILE A 10 18.89 -8.03 -16.74
N VAL A 11 19.79 -7.20 -16.20
CA VAL A 11 19.45 -6.20 -15.17
C VAL A 11 18.36 -5.25 -15.63
N ILE A 12 18.47 -4.69 -16.85
CA ILE A 12 17.44 -3.80 -17.41
C ILE A 12 16.09 -4.50 -17.53
N ARG A 13 16.07 -5.77 -17.94
CA ARG A 13 14.83 -6.56 -18.02
C ARG A 13 14.16 -6.74 -16.66
N PHE A 14 14.90 -6.69 -15.56
CA PHE A 14 14.37 -6.73 -14.20
C PHE A 14 14.13 -5.34 -13.59
N ASN A 15 14.53 -4.26 -14.28
CA ASN A 15 14.31 -2.90 -13.83
C ASN A 15 12.96 -2.37 -14.32
N GLN A 16 12.10 -2.11 -13.35
CA GLN A 16 10.66 -1.87 -13.56
C GLN A 16 10.33 -0.38 -13.69
N ASN A 17 11.31 0.50 -13.52
CA ASN A 17 11.12 1.94 -13.55
C ASN A 17 11.61 2.52 -14.88
N PHE A 18 10.68 3.03 -15.70
CA PHE A 18 10.99 3.66 -16.99
C PHE A 18 12.05 4.76 -16.88
N LYS A 19 11.95 5.65 -15.88
CA LYS A 19 12.92 6.75 -15.69
C LYS A 19 14.33 6.23 -15.41
N VAL A 20 14.47 5.09 -14.75
CA VAL A 20 15.77 4.47 -14.51
C VAL A 20 16.31 3.88 -15.81
N ASN A 21 15.47 3.24 -16.63
CA ASN A 21 15.88 2.72 -17.95
C ASN A 21 16.27 3.84 -18.92
N GLU A 22 15.58 4.96 -18.91
CA GLU A 22 15.94 6.15 -19.67
C GLU A 22 17.30 6.70 -19.22
N ARG A 23 17.50 6.88 -17.91
CA ARG A 23 18.78 7.35 -17.33
C ARG A 23 19.93 6.39 -17.56
N PHE A 24 19.66 5.09 -17.63
CA PHE A 24 20.67 4.06 -17.85
C PHE A 24 21.45 4.29 -19.14
N GLY A 25 20.79 4.71 -20.22
CA GLY A 25 21.44 4.99 -21.50
C GLY A 25 22.46 6.13 -21.44
N PHE A 26 22.28 7.08 -20.52
CA PHE A 26 23.17 8.23 -20.36
C PHE A 26 24.41 7.94 -19.51
N ILE A 27 24.50 6.78 -18.86
CA ILE A 27 25.65 6.44 -17.99
C ILE A 27 26.94 6.31 -18.82
N ASN A 28 26.89 5.56 -19.91
CA ASN A 28 27.98 5.43 -20.89
C ASN A 28 27.52 4.73 -22.18
N LYS A 29 28.39 4.72 -23.19
CA LYS A 29 28.14 4.05 -24.49
C LYS A 29 27.75 2.57 -24.34
N LYS A 30 28.36 1.82 -23.42
CA LYS A 30 28.02 0.40 -23.22
C LYS A 30 26.57 0.24 -22.76
N CYS A 31 26.10 1.11 -21.88
CA CYS A 31 24.73 1.10 -21.37
C CYS A 31 23.72 1.46 -22.48
N TYR A 32 24.05 2.46 -23.30
CA TYR A 32 23.27 2.80 -24.49
C TYR A 32 23.19 1.63 -25.49
N ASP A 33 24.33 0.98 -25.80
CA ASP A 33 24.37 -0.19 -26.68
C ASP A 33 23.46 -1.31 -26.16
N VAL A 34 23.37 -1.50 -24.84
CA VAL A 34 22.50 -2.51 -24.24
C VAL A 34 21.03 -2.18 -24.50
N LEU A 35 20.60 -0.92 -24.38
CA LEU A 35 19.23 -0.51 -24.72
C LEU A 35 18.88 -0.85 -26.18
N LEU A 36 19.82 -0.64 -27.10
CA LEU A 36 19.64 -0.98 -28.51
C LEU A 36 19.52 -2.49 -28.76
N MET A 37 20.05 -3.35 -27.89
CA MET A 37 20.01 -4.81 -28.04
C MET A 37 18.78 -5.48 -27.41
N ILE A 38 17.96 -4.73 -26.65
CA ILE A 38 16.78 -5.30 -25.98
C ILE A 38 15.72 -5.69 -27.01
N LYS A 39 15.37 -6.99 -27.04
CA LYS A 39 14.35 -7.56 -27.92
C LYS A 39 12.98 -7.78 -27.28
N VAL A 40 12.92 -7.69 -25.94
CA VAL A 40 11.70 -7.87 -25.14
C VAL A 40 11.59 -6.70 -24.19
N ASN A 41 10.50 -5.96 -24.26
CA ASN A 41 10.33 -4.78 -23.43
C ASN A 41 10.22 -5.15 -21.92
N PRO A 42 10.82 -4.36 -21.02
CA PRO A 42 10.90 -4.67 -19.58
C PRO A 42 9.58 -4.51 -18.82
N LEU A 43 8.56 -3.82 -19.37
CA LEU A 43 7.29 -3.47 -18.72
C LEU A 43 6.86 -4.42 -17.59
N LYS A 44 6.76 -3.87 -16.37
CA LYS A 44 6.09 -4.54 -15.24
C LYS A 44 4.71 -3.97 -15.07
N ILE A 45 3.76 -4.87 -15.01
CA ILE A 45 2.34 -4.60 -14.86
C ILE A 45 2.07 -4.93 -13.39
N SER A 46 1.82 -3.90 -12.56
CA SER A 46 1.42 -4.13 -11.17
C SER A 46 0.18 -5.04 -11.18
N GLN A 47 0.14 -6.10 -10.37
CA GLN A 47 -0.98 -7.05 -10.41
C GLN A 47 -2.28 -6.47 -9.83
N ASP A 48 -2.20 -5.35 -9.09
CA ASP A 48 -3.36 -4.61 -8.55
C ASP A 48 -3.94 -3.59 -9.54
N ILE A 49 -4.33 -4.01 -10.75
CA ILE A 49 -4.97 -3.11 -11.74
C ILE A 49 -6.50 -3.13 -11.66
N SER A 50 -7.10 -3.97 -10.82
CA SER A 50 -8.57 -4.06 -10.66
C SER A 50 -9.21 -2.73 -10.23
N SER A 51 -8.43 -1.77 -9.69
CA SER A 51 -8.92 -0.47 -9.23
C SER A 51 -8.18 0.75 -9.81
N ILE A 52 -7.32 0.61 -10.82
CA ILE A 52 -6.47 1.74 -11.24
C ILE A 52 -7.25 2.82 -12.02
N PHE A 53 -7.20 4.03 -11.49
CA PHE A 53 -7.81 5.26 -11.98
C PHE A 53 -7.43 5.60 -13.43
N LYS A 54 -8.32 6.29 -14.17
CA LYS A 54 -8.10 6.71 -15.57
C LYS A 54 -6.79 7.50 -15.81
N ALA A 55 -6.31 8.28 -14.82
CA ALA A 55 -5.09 9.09 -14.94
C ALA A 55 -3.80 8.25 -14.96
N GLU A 56 -3.67 7.26 -14.09
CA GLU A 56 -2.54 6.32 -14.10
C GLU A 56 -2.54 5.45 -15.36
N LYS A 57 -3.73 5.11 -15.90
CA LYS A 57 -3.83 4.46 -17.22
C LYS A 57 -3.24 5.35 -18.33
N LEU A 58 -3.48 6.65 -18.30
CA LEU A 58 -2.94 7.59 -19.30
C LEU A 58 -1.42 7.77 -19.17
N ILE A 59 -0.91 7.94 -17.94
CA ILE A 59 0.54 7.98 -17.68
C ILE A 59 1.20 6.70 -18.20
N ARG A 60 0.59 5.54 -17.92
CA ARG A 60 1.08 4.25 -18.36
C ARG A 60 1.06 4.09 -19.88
N ASN A 61 0.04 4.62 -20.57
CA ASN A 61 0.01 4.64 -22.03
C ASN A 61 1.17 5.48 -22.61
N ILE A 62 1.43 6.65 -22.03
CA ILE A 62 2.54 7.52 -22.42
C ILE A 62 3.89 6.82 -22.16
N GLU A 63 4.06 6.23 -20.98
CA GLU A 63 5.29 5.50 -20.62
C GLU A 63 5.51 4.31 -21.55
N PHE A 64 4.47 3.54 -21.88
CA PHE A 64 4.57 2.44 -22.82
C PHE A 64 5.00 2.90 -24.21
N GLN A 65 4.41 3.98 -24.75
CA GLN A 65 4.86 4.54 -26.04
C GLN A 65 6.31 5.01 -26.00
N LYS A 66 6.74 5.65 -24.91
CA LYS A 66 8.13 6.07 -24.72
C LYS A 66 9.07 4.88 -24.59
N GLU A 67 8.67 3.84 -23.88
CA GLU A 67 9.41 2.58 -23.73
C GLU A 67 9.65 1.93 -25.10
N LEU A 68 8.61 1.84 -25.94
CA LEU A 68 8.73 1.30 -27.30
C LEU A 68 9.62 2.12 -28.23
N LYS A 69 9.81 3.42 -27.96
CA LYS A 69 10.77 4.28 -28.65
C LYS A 69 12.19 4.11 -28.11
N LEU A 70 12.33 3.94 -26.80
CA LEU A 70 13.62 3.75 -26.12
C LEU A 70 14.30 2.45 -26.55
N PHE A 71 13.52 1.41 -26.84
CA PHE A 71 13.99 0.09 -27.24
C PHE A 71 13.62 -0.21 -28.70
N PRO A 72 14.41 0.24 -29.70
CA PRO A 72 14.02 0.20 -31.10
C PRO A 72 13.97 -1.23 -31.70
N GLN A 73 14.68 -2.19 -31.10
CA GLN A 73 14.80 -3.57 -31.61
C GLN A 73 13.83 -4.56 -30.94
N ILE A 74 12.74 -4.09 -30.32
CA ILE A 74 11.74 -4.99 -29.73
C ILE A 74 11.11 -5.88 -30.81
N GLU A 75 11.26 -7.19 -30.64
CA GLU A 75 10.62 -8.22 -31.46
C GLU A 75 9.43 -8.86 -30.75
N THR A 76 9.49 -8.93 -29.41
CA THR A 76 8.47 -9.48 -28.53
C THR A 76 7.91 -8.40 -27.62
N VAL A 77 6.62 -8.10 -27.74
CA VAL A 77 5.96 -7.14 -26.85
C VAL A 77 5.26 -7.85 -25.70
N ARG A 78 5.46 -7.34 -24.49
CA ARG A 78 4.77 -7.70 -23.27
C ARG A 78 3.72 -6.64 -22.97
N ILE A 79 2.48 -7.07 -22.79
CA ILE A 79 1.32 -6.18 -22.67
C ILE A 79 0.19 -6.80 -21.85
N ASP A 80 -0.64 -5.97 -21.19
CA ASP A 80 -1.91 -6.41 -20.59
C ASP A 80 -3.12 -6.01 -21.44
N GLU A 81 -4.29 -6.46 -21.00
CA GLU A 81 -5.58 -6.12 -21.55
C GLU A 81 -5.78 -4.60 -21.80
N ASN A 82 -5.47 -3.74 -20.82
CA ASN A 82 -5.72 -2.30 -20.95
C ASN A 82 -4.90 -1.66 -22.08
N LEU A 83 -3.61 -1.96 -22.14
CA LEU A 83 -2.75 -1.46 -23.22
C LEU A 83 -3.13 -2.12 -24.55
N LEU A 84 -3.55 -3.39 -24.54
CA LEU A 84 -3.96 -4.08 -25.76
C LEU A 84 -5.20 -3.41 -26.39
N ILE A 85 -6.20 -3.00 -25.60
CA ILE A 85 -7.37 -2.26 -26.10
C ILE A 85 -6.94 -1.01 -26.87
N MET A 86 -5.97 -0.27 -26.36
CA MET A 86 -5.50 0.99 -26.96
C MET A 86 -4.58 0.78 -28.16
N PHE A 87 -3.76 -0.28 -28.17
CA PHE A 87 -2.66 -0.46 -29.12
C PHE A 87 -2.80 -1.68 -30.02
N LYS A 88 -3.97 -2.35 -30.07
CA LYS A 88 -4.19 -3.62 -30.77
C LYS A 88 -3.61 -3.64 -32.19
N LYS A 89 -4.04 -2.68 -33.03
CA LYS A 89 -3.61 -2.58 -34.44
C LYS A 89 -2.09 -2.38 -34.56
N TYR A 90 -1.54 -1.45 -33.79
CA TYR A 90 -0.10 -1.19 -33.80
C TYR A 90 0.72 -2.43 -33.41
N ILE A 91 0.23 -3.21 -32.43
CA ILE A 91 0.89 -4.42 -31.96
C ILE A 91 0.81 -5.54 -32.98
N GLN A 92 -0.38 -5.72 -33.55
CA GLN A 92 -0.65 -6.67 -34.61
C GLN A 92 0.27 -6.44 -35.80
N ASP A 93 0.52 -5.20 -36.19
CA ASP A 93 1.35 -4.91 -37.36
C ASP A 93 2.85 -4.99 -37.06
N LYS A 94 3.30 -4.44 -35.93
CA LYS A 94 4.73 -4.22 -35.65
C LYS A 94 5.46 -5.45 -35.08
N PHE A 95 4.83 -6.20 -34.19
CA PHE A 95 5.56 -7.20 -33.40
C PHE A 95 5.40 -8.63 -33.93
N LYS A 96 6.46 -9.42 -33.78
CA LYS A 96 6.50 -10.83 -34.23
C LYS A 96 5.89 -11.76 -33.19
N GLN A 97 6.09 -11.44 -31.91
CA GLN A 97 5.66 -12.26 -30.78
C GLN A 97 5.00 -11.38 -29.71
N ILE A 98 4.04 -11.95 -28.99
CA ILE A 98 3.26 -11.24 -27.98
C ILE A 98 3.23 -12.06 -26.68
N ILE A 99 3.48 -11.39 -25.56
CA ILE A 99 3.30 -11.90 -24.21
C ILE A 99 2.14 -11.13 -23.58
N ILE A 100 1.04 -11.83 -23.28
CA ILE A 100 -0.12 -11.25 -22.62
C ILE A 100 -0.01 -11.52 -21.11
N THR A 101 0.17 -10.48 -20.31
CA THR A 101 0.39 -10.59 -18.86
C THR A 101 -0.89 -10.66 -18.04
N SER A 102 -2.03 -10.34 -18.64
CA SER A 102 -3.35 -10.37 -18.01
C SER A 102 -4.42 -10.21 -19.07
N ILE A 103 -5.37 -11.13 -19.16
CA ILE A 103 -6.56 -11.03 -20.00
C ILE A 103 -7.77 -11.70 -19.32
N THR A 104 -8.93 -11.07 -19.44
CA THR A 104 -10.25 -11.55 -18.99
C THR A 104 -11.21 -11.72 -20.16
N ILE A 105 -11.04 -10.93 -21.24
CA ILE A 105 -11.92 -10.89 -22.41
C ILE A 105 -11.28 -11.63 -23.61
N PRO A 106 -11.77 -12.82 -24.02
CA PRO A 106 -11.18 -13.58 -25.12
C PRO A 106 -11.22 -12.88 -26.48
N SER A 107 -12.28 -12.10 -26.77
CA SER A 107 -12.48 -11.46 -28.07
C SER A 107 -11.40 -10.42 -28.40
N LEU A 108 -10.72 -9.84 -27.41
CA LEU A 108 -9.62 -8.91 -27.63
C LEU A 108 -8.41 -9.57 -28.29
N LEU A 109 -8.27 -10.89 -28.15
CA LEU A 109 -7.16 -11.65 -28.74
C LEU A 109 -7.40 -12.04 -30.19
N SER A 110 -8.60 -11.77 -30.74
CA SER A 110 -8.89 -12.03 -32.15
C SER A 110 -7.84 -11.37 -33.03
N GLU A 111 -7.37 -12.10 -34.04
CA GLU A 111 -6.39 -11.68 -35.06
C GLU A 111 -4.93 -11.66 -34.58
N ILE A 112 -4.66 -11.89 -33.29
CA ILE A 112 -3.30 -11.94 -32.74
C ILE A 112 -2.95 -13.30 -32.12
N GLU A 113 -3.88 -14.26 -32.07
CA GLU A 113 -3.71 -15.55 -31.39
C GLU A 113 -2.47 -16.33 -31.89
N ASN A 114 -2.16 -16.22 -33.19
CA ASN A 114 -1.03 -16.88 -33.84
C ASN A 114 0.34 -16.26 -33.52
N LYS A 115 0.40 -15.13 -32.82
CA LYS A 115 1.62 -14.43 -32.37
C LYS A 115 1.86 -14.57 -30.86
N VAL A 116 0.86 -14.97 -30.10
CA VAL A 116 0.95 -15.08 -28.65
C VAL A 116 1.80 -16.30 -28.26
N ILE A 117 2.86 -16.06 -27.49
CA ILE A 117 3.78 -17.10 -27.00
C ILE A 117 3.63 -17.38 -25.50
N GLU A 118 3.10 -16.42 -24.75
CA GLU A 118 2.80 -16.51 -23.32
C GLU A 118 1.48 -15.78 -23.04
N LEU A 119 0.60 -16.43 -22.28
CA LEU A 119 -0.74 -15.95 -22.00
C LEU A 119 -1.03 -16.08 -20.51
N THR A 120 -1.59 -15.03 -19.90
CA THR A 120 -2.04 -15.05 -18.50
C THR A 120 -3.54 -14.77 -18.46
N ILE A 121 -4.33 -15.77 -18.08
CA ILE A 121 -5.79 -15.70 -18.06
C ILE A 121 -6.28 -15.48 -16.63
N ASN A 122 -7.07 -14.42 -16.44
CA ASN A 122 -7.63 -14.03 -15.15
C ASN A 122 -9.11 -14.42 -15.09
N ASN A 123 -9.43 -15.44 -14.30
CA ASN A 123 -10.79 -16.00 -14.24
C ASN A 123 -11.28 -16.44 -15.64
N ASN A 124 -12.43 -17.11 -15.73
CA ASN A 124 -13.06 -17.41 -17.02
C ASN A 124 -12.23 -18.22 -18.04
N PHE A 125 -11.31 -19.09 -17.57
CA PHE A 125 -10.49 -19.95 -18.44
C PHE A 125 -11.32 -20.68 -19.51
N GLN A 126 -12.51 -21.16 -19.13
CA GLN A 126 -13.44 -21.88 -20.00
C GLN A 126 -13.89 -21.08 -21.23
N LEU A 127 -13.81 -19.74 -21.21
CA LEU A 127 -14.19 -18.89 -22.34
C LEU A 127 -13.10 -18.81 -23.42
N PHE A 128 -11.88 -19.30 -23.14
CA PHE A 128 -10.76 -19.22 -24.07
C PHE A 128 -10.63 -20.49 -24.89
N ASN A 129 -10.78 -20.38 -26.21
CA ASN A 129 -10.44 -21.46 -27.14
C ASN A 129 -8.92 -21.50 -27.36
N LEU A 130 -8.21 -22.23 -26.49
CA LEU A 130 -6.74 -22.30 -26.51
C LEU A 130 -6.16 -22.97 -27.76
N ASN A 131 -6.95 -23.72 -28.53
CA ASN A 131 -6.49 -24.37 -29.75
C ASN A 131 -6.09 -23.37 -30.85
N LYS A 132 -6.56 -22.12 -30.76
CA LYS A 132 -6.19 -21.05 -31.70
C LYS A 132 -4.75 -20.55 -31.52
N PHE A 133 -4.12 -20.82 -30.37
CA PHE A 133 -2.83 -20.25 -29.99
C PHE A 133 -1.66 -21.18 -30.37
N ILE A 134 -1.42 -21.32 -31.68
CA ILE A 134 -0.46 -22.28 -32.25
C ILE A 134 1.01 -22.09 -31.83
N LYS A 135 1.38 -20.94 -31.25
CA LYS A 135 2.74 -20.65 -30.77
C LYS A 135 2.86 -20.60 -29.24
N LEU A 136 1.77 -20.91 -28.52
CA LEU A 136 1.73 -20.79 -27.07
C LEU A 136 2.69 -21.79 -26.42
N LYS A 137 3.67 -21.26 -25.68
CA LYS A 137 4.69 -22.05 -24.96
C LYS A 137 4.51 -22.01 -23.45
N LYS A 138 3.90 -20.93 -22.93
CA LYS A 138 3.69 -20.70 -21.50
C LYS A 138 2.27 -20.23 -21.25
N LEU A 139 1.65 -20.77 -20.20
CA LEU A 139 0.31 -20.36 -19.79
C LEU A 139 0.27 -20.15 -18.29
N ASN A 140 -0.23 -19.00 -17.87
CA ASN A 140 -0.46 -18.66 -16.47
C ASN A 140 -1.98 -18.59 -16.26
N ILE A 141 -2.50 -19.38 -15.33
CA ILE A 141 -3.94 -19.47 -15.08
C ILE A 141 -4.19 -18.95 -13.67
N ILE A 142 -4.98 -17.89 -13.55
CA ILE A 142 -5.43 -17.36 -12.28
C ILE A 142 -6.89 -17.79 -12.10
N CYS A 143 -7.16 -18.66 -11.13
CA CYS A 143 -8.45 -19.31 -11.00
C CYS A 143 -8.84 -19.64 -9.54
N ASN A 144 -10.14 -19.77 -9.34
CA ASN A 144 -10.73 -20.23 -8.08
C ASN A 144 -11.05 -21.73 -8.09
N ASP A 145 -11.11 -22.36 -9.27
CA ASP A 145 -11.41 -23.78 -9.41
C ASP A 145 -10.68 -24.41 -10.60
N ILE A 146 -10.34 -25.69 -10.49
CA ILE A 146 -9.67 -26.49 -11.53
C ILE A 146 -10.40 -27.83 -11.61
N ASN A 147 -10.90 -28.16 -12.79
CA ASN A 147 -11.57 -29.43 -13.09
C ASN A 147 -10.79 -30.24 -14.15
N GLU A 148 -11.25 -31.45 -14.43
CA GLU A 148 -10.60 -32.34 -15.41
C GLU A 148 -10.68 -31.82 -16.84
N GLU A 149 -11.74 -31.09 -17.19
CA GLU A 149 -11.93 -30.49 -18.51
C GLU A 149 -10.83 -29.46 -18.84
N ILE A 150 -10.45 -28.65 -17.85
CA ILE A 150 -9.32 -27.71 -17.97
C ILE A 150 -8.03 -28.49 -18.28
N ILE A 151 -7.75 -29.55 -17.51
CA ILE A 151 -6.55 -30.37 -17.72
C ILE A 151 -6.55 -31.05 -19.09
N ASN A 152 -7.71 -31.56 -19.54
CA ASN A 152 -7.87 -32.15 -20.87
C ASN A 152 -7.59 -31.13 -21.97
N THR A 153 -8.11 -29.91 -21.82
CA THR A 153 -7.85 -28.80 -22.76
C THR A 153 -6.35 -28.48 -22.83
N LEU A 154 -5.68 -28.40 -21.67
CA LEU A 154 -4.24 -28.13 -21.60
C LEU A 154 -3.41 -29.22 -22.28
N ASN A 155 -3.78 -30.49 -22.06
CA ASN A 155 -3.10 -31.65 -22.65
C ASN A 155 -3.19 -31.70 -24.17
N ASN A 156 -4.19 -31.04 -24.78
CA ASN A 156 -4.35 -30.98 -26.23
C ASN A 156 -3.41 -29.96 -26.89
N ILE A 157 -2.79 -29.05 -26.12
CA ILE A 157 -1.91 -28.00 -26.64
C ILE A 157 -0.47 -28.51 -26.74
N LYS A 158 -0.11 -29.08 -27.90
CA LYS A 158 1.20 -29.71 -28.14
C LYS A 158 2.42 -28.78 -27.92
N THR A 159 2.27 -27.48 -28.07
CA THR A 159 3.38 -26.51 -27.97
C THR A 159 3.65 -26.02 -26.55
N LEU A 160 2.74 -26.31 -25.61
CA LEU A 160 2.78 -25.81 -24.24
C LEU A 160 3.84 -26.58 -23.45
N LYS A 161 4.83 -25.86 -22.91
CA LYS A 161 5.96 -26.45 -22.16
C LYS A 161 5.92 -26.14 -20.67
N PHE A 162 5.16 -25.14 -20.29
CA PHE A 162 5.14 -24.61 -18.94
C PHE A 162 3.76 -24.09 -18.60
N ILE A 163 3.26 -24.51 -17.44
CA ILE A 163 2.05 -23.95 -16.84
C ILE A 163 2.40 -23.39 -15.46
N SER A 164 1.88 -22.20 -15.18
CA SER A 164 1.68 -21.77 -13.81
C SER A 164 0.20 -21.64 -13.48
N ILE A 165 -0.18 -22.08 -12.29
CA ILE A 165 -1.56 -22.02 -11.81
C ILE A 165 -1.57 -21.27 -10.48
N HIS A 166 -2.22 -20.11 -10.45
CA HIS A 166 -2.51 -19.37 -9.23
C HIS A 166 -3.89 -19.76 -8.75
N TYR A 167 -3.94 -20.56 -7.68
CA TYR A 167 -5.14 -21.14 -7.12
C TYR A 167 -5.48 -20.45 -5.79
N TYR A 168 -6.64 -19.78 -5.74
CA TYR A 168 -7.03 -18.99 -4.57
C TYR A 168 -7.81 -19.77 -3.50
N LYS A 169 -8.29 -20.97 -3.80
CA LYS A 169 -8.93 -21.86 -2.81
C LYS A 169 -7.91 -22.77 -2.13
N THR A 170 -8.35 -23.47 -1.09
CA THR A 170 -7.55 -24.47 -0.39
C THR A 170 -7.22 -25.65 -1.32
N VAL A 171 -5.93 -25.94 -1.49
CA VAL A 171 -5.48 -27.12 -2.24
C VAL A 171 -5.72 -28.37 -1.40
N ASN A 172 -6.51 -29.31 -1.93
CA ASN A 172 -6.81 -30.62 -1.33
C ASN A 172 -6.40 -31.77 -2.26
N ASN A 173 -6.57 -33.02 -1.80
CA ASN A 173 -6.17 -34.21 -2.57
C ASN A 173 -6.88 -34.32 -3.92
N LYS A 174 -8.13 -33.82 -4.03
CA LYS A 174 -8.87 -33.81 -5.30
C LYS A 174 -8.17 -32.92 -6.33
N ILE A 175 -7.75 -31.72 -5.93
CA ILE A 175 -7.04 -30.78 -6.80
C ILE A 175 -5.66 -31.33 -7.20
N ILE A 176 -4.90 -31.88 -6.25
CA ILE A 176 -3.60 -32.51 -6.52
C ILE A 176 -3.76 -33.64 -7.56
N ASN A 177 -4.77 -34.49 -7.39
CA ASN A 177 -5.05 -35.58 -8.32
C ASN A 177 -5.43 -35.07 -9.72
N ILE A 178 -6.23 -34.02 -9.81
CA ILE A 178 -6.60 -33.40 -11.10
C ILE A 178 -5.34 -32.85 -11.80
N ILE A 179 -4.53 -32.04 -11.11
CA ILE A 179 -3.32 -31.45 -11.68
C ILE A 179 -2.30 -32.52 -12.08
N SER A 180 -2.22 -33.62 -11.33
CA SER A 180 -1.31 -34.73 -11.64
C SER A 180 -1.60 -35.44 -12.96
N LYS A 181 -2.81 -35.28 -13.53
CA LYS A 181 -3.18 -35.83 -14.84
C LYS A 181 -2.70 -34.97 -16.02
N CYS A 182 -2.15 -33.78 -15.75
CA CYS A 182 -1.58 -32.94 -16.79
C CYS A 182 -0.31 -33.58 -17.33
N LYS A 183 -0.11 -33.56 -18.65
CA LYS A 183 1.03 -34.20 -19.37
C LYS A 183 2.17 -33.23 -19.66
N ILE A 184 2.09 -32.01 -19.15
CA ILE A 184 3.05 -30.94 -19.45
C ILE A 184 4.25 -31.04 -18.51
N ASP A 185 5.45 -30.89 -19.10
CA ASP A 185 6.74 -31.17 -18.45
C ASP A 185 6.90 -30.46 -17.09
N LYS A 186 6.54 -29.17 -17.04
CA LYS A 186 6.73 -28.33 -15.85
C LYS A 186 5.46 -27.59 -15.46
N ILE A 187 5.01 -27.84 -14.24
CA ILE A 187 3.80 -27.23 -13.68
C ILE A 187 4.15 -26.59 -12.33
N ILE A 188 3.86 -25.30 -12.19
CA ILE A 188 4.00 -24.59 -10.92
C ILE A 188 2.62 -24.22 -10.40
N VAL A 189 2.28 -24.64 -9.19
CA VAL A 189 1.00 -24.35 -8.56
C VAL A 189 1.23 -23.40 -7.39
N TYR A 190 0.88 -22.13 -7.57
CA TYR A 190 0.86 -21.14 -6.49
C TYR A 190 -0.44 -21.28 -5.71
N CYS A 191 -0.33 -21.55 -4.42
CA CYS A 191 -1.48 -21.76 -3.54
C CYS A 191 -1.39 -20.90 -2.29
N THR A 192 -2.51 -20.35 -1.85
CA THR A 192 -2.65 -19.55 -0.63
C THR A 192 -2.82 -20.40 0.61
N GLN A 193 -3.47 -21.55 0.48
CA GLN A 193 -3.79 -22.46 1.56
C GLN A 193 -3.71 -23.92 1.10
N ILE A 194 -3.26 -24.81 1.98
CA ILE A 194 -3.21 -26.26 1.77
C ILE A 194 -4.04 -26.93 2.88
N ASP A 195 -4.83 -27.94 2.51
CA ASP A 195 -5.66 -28.72 3.43
C ASP A 195 -4.79 -29.37 4.54
N SER A 196 -5.22 -29.28 5.80
CA SER A 196 -4.56 -29.85 6.97
C SER A 196 -4.33 -31.36 6.84
N ASN A 197 -5.20 -32.07 6.13
CA ASN A 197 -5.05 -33.51 5.90
C ASN A 197 -3.87 -33.86 4.98
N ILE A 198 -3.47 -32.95 4.07
CA ILE A 198 -2.26 -33.13 3.25
C ILE A 198 -1.03 -32.84 4.10
N LEU A 199 -1.10 -31.77 4.89
CA LEU A 199 -0.03 -31.37 5.80
C LEU A 199 0.32 -32.48 6.80
N ASN A 200 -0.70 -33.18 7.31
CA ASN A 200 -0.53 -34.29 8.25
C ASN A 200 0.00 -35.59 7.60
N LYS A 201 -0.06 -35.72 6.26
CA LYS A 201 0.36 -36.93 5.54
C LYS A 201 1.82 -36.91 5.08
N LEU A 202 2.53 -35.80 5.28
CA LEU A 202 3.99 -35.61 5.11
C LEU A 202 4.59 -35.91 3.71
N ILE A 203 3.86 -36.55 2.81
CA ILE A 203 4.38 -36.98 1.51
C ILE A 203 3.33 -36.75 0.43
N LEU A 204 3.64 -35.88 -0.54
CA LEU A 204 2.87 -35.74 -1.76
C LEU A 204 2.95 -37.05 -2.58
N PRO A 205 1.85 -37.48 -3.22
CA PRO A 205 1.88 -38.64 -4.10
C PRO A 205 3.00 -38.51 -5.14
N LYS A 206 3.66 -39.61 -5.50
CA LYS A 206 4.64 -39.58 -6.59
C LYS A 206 3.92 -39.16 -7.88
N HIS A 207 4.34 -38.04 -8.46
CA HIS A 207 3.80 -37.53 -9.73
C HIS A 207 4.74 -37.92 -10.88
N THR A 208 4.16 -38.14 -12.07
CA THR A 208 4.93 -38.45 -13.30
C THR A 208 5.64 -37.22 -13.87
N ASN A 209 5.21 -36.02 -13.49
CA ASN A 209 5.73 -34.74 -14.00
C ASN A 209 6.37 -33.93 -12.86
N GLU A 210 7.21 -32.95 -13.21
CA GLU A 210 7.77 -31.99 -12.26
C GLU A 210 6.68 -30.97 -11.86
N ILE A 211 5.88 -31.33 -10.85
CA ILE A 211 4.87 -30.46 -10.24
C ILE A 211 5.49 -29.82 -9.00
N ILE A 212 5.59 -28.50 -9.04
CA ILE A 212 6.12 -27.68 -7.95
C ILE A 212 4.94 -26.96 -7.30
N PHE A 213 4.66 -27.29 -6.04
CA PHE A 213 3.69 -26.55 -5.24
C PHE A 213 4.39 -25.40 -4.54
N CYS A 214 3.98 -24.17 -4.82
CA CYS A 214 4.47 -22.95 -4.20
C CYS A 214 3.42 -22.44 -3.20
N ASN A 215 3.65 -22.62 -1.91
CA ASN A 215 2.80 -22.05 -0.86
C ASN A 215 3.31 -20.67 -0.44
N TYR A 216 2.42 -19.75 -0.10
CA TYR A 216 2.85 -18.45 0.46
C TYR A 216 3.34 -18.56 1.91
N GLN A 217 3.00 -19.65 2.59
CA GLN A 217 3.33 -19.88 3.99
C GLN A 217 4.19 -21.16 4.11
N TYR A 218 5.24 -21.10 4.91
CA TYR A 218 5.92 -22.31 5.38
C TYR A 218 5.10 -22.93 6.48
N ILE A 219 4.55 -24.12 6.29
CA ILE A 219 3.88 -24.86 7.35
C ILE A 219 4.88 -25.85 7.90
N VAL A 220 5.16 -25.78 9.19
CA VAL A 220 6.18 -26.61 9.83
C VAL A 220 5.85 -28.10 9.62
N GLY A 221 6.81 -28.86 9.09
CA GLY A 221 6.62 -30.27 8.73
C GLY A 221 5.97 -30.50 7.36
N MET A 222 5.79 -29.48 6.52
CA MET A 222 5.34 -29.70 5.13
C MET A 222 6.36 -30.50 4.31
N ASP A 223 5.89 -31.22 3.28
CA ASP A 223 6.74 -31.98 2.36
C ASP A 223 7.83 -31.07 1.75
N PRO A 224 9.12 -31.47 1.71
CA PRO A 224 10.20 -30.66 1.17
C PRO A 224 10.08 -30.33 -0.32
N LYS A 225 9.20 -31.01 -1.06
CA LYS A 225 8.85 -30.70 -2.46
C LYS A 225 7.88 -29.54 -2.60
N ILE A 226 7.29 -29.08 -1.49
CA ILE A 226 6.52 -27.83 -1.44
C ILE A 226 7.52 -26.70 -1.24
N TYR A 227 7.52 -25.75 -2.15
CA TYR A 227 8.38 -24.57 -2.10
C TYR A 227 7.63 -23.42 -1.47
N VAL A 228 8.35 -22.59 -0.70
CA VAL A 228 7.77 -21.37 -0.15
C VAL A 228 8.02 -20.23 -1.12
N ASN A 229 6.96 -19.49 -1.45
CA ASN A 229 7.05 -18.35 -2.35
C ASN A 229 7.79 -17.17 -1.67
N TYR A 230 8.73 -16.56 -2.39
CA TYR A 230 9.70 -15.58 -1.84
C TYR A 230 9.12 -14.16 -1.63
N PHE A 231 7.90 -13.87 -2.05
CA PHE A 231 7.41 -12.48 -2.05
C PHE A 231 7.10 -11.96 -0.64
N GLY A 232 8.10 -11.38 0.03
CA GLY A 232 7.93 -10.58 1.25
C GLY A 232 8.51 -11.21 2.50
N ASN A 233 7.82 -11.04 3.62
CA ASN A 233 8.18 -11.70 4.87
C ASN A 233 7.76 -13.17 4.78
N TYR A 234 8.65 -14.08 5.19
CA TYR A 234 8.32 -15.49 5.25
C TYR A 234 7.38 -15.76 6.40
N GLU A 235 6.17 -16.20 6.10
CA GLU A 235 5.21 -16.60 7.14
C GLU A 235 5.44 -18.07 7.49
N ILE A 236 5.85 -18.35 8.73
CA ILE A 236 6.02 -19.68 9.29
C ILE A 236 4.80 -19.98 10.16
N VAL A 237 4.07 -21.04 9.85
CA VAL A 237 2.87 -21.44 10.57
C VAL A 237 3.06 -22.79 11.25
N PHE A 238 2.78 -22.83 12.55
CA PHE A 238 2.90 -24.03 13.38
C PHE A 238 1.58 -24.83 13.38
N PRO A 239 1.60 -26.12 12.98
CA PRO A 239 0.50 -27.05 13.20
C PRO A 239 0.52 -27.65 14.62
N GLU A 240 -0.45 -28.50 14.94
CA GLU A 240 -0.62 -29.16 16.25
C GLU A 240 0.52 -30.12 16.65
N LYS A 241 1.44 -30.45 15.74
CA LYS A 241 2.63 -31.25 16.04
C LYS A 241 3.87 -30.50 15.56
N ILE A 242 4.81 -30.28 16.47
CA ILE A 242 6.02 -29.49 16.21
C ILE A 242 7.05 -30.38 15.51
N THR A 243 7.63 -29.89 14.42
CA THR A 243 8.85 -30.43 13.81
C THR A 243 9.85 -29.32 13.50
N ASP A 244 11.09 -29.72 13.22
CA ASP A 244 12.25 -28.85 13.02
C ASP A 244 12.10 -27.91 11.81
N ILE A 245 12.38 -26.62 12.01
CA ILE A 245 12.35 -25.58 10.96
C ILE A 245 13.74 -25.27 10.37
N SER A 246 14.80 -25.88 10.90
CA SER A 246 16.19 -25.62 10.50
C SER A 246 16.43 -25.89 9.03
N ASN A 247 15.82 -26.96 8.48
CA ASN A 247 15.90 -27.29 7.06
C ASN A 247 15.36 -26.16 6.18
N PHE A 248 14.22 -25.56 6.56
CA PHE A 248 13.67 -24.42 5.83
C PHE A 248 14.61 -23.22 5.88
N ILE A 249 15.13 -22.87 7.05
CA ILE A 249 16.02 -21.71 7.21
C ILE A 249 17.29 -21.90 6.38
N ASN A 250 17.87 -23.11 6.42
CA ASN A 250 19.09 -23.43 5.67
C ASN A 250 18.87 -23.41 4.15
N ASN A 251 17.68 -23.82 3.69
CA ASN A 251 17.36 -23.86 2.25
C ASN A 251 17.00 -22.48 1.67
N TYR A 252 16.31 -21.64 2.44
CA TYR A 252 15.74 -20.38 1.91
C TYR A 252 16.46 -19.12 2.42
N LEU A 253 17.29 -19.22 3.47
CA LEU A 253 18.02 -18.11 4.09
C LEU A 253 17.19 -16.83 4.27
N PRO A 254 15.99 -16.93 4.88
CA PRO A 254 15.06 -15.82 4.96
C PRO A 254 15.62 -14.65 5.79
N SER A 255 15.58 -13.42 5.28
CA SER A 255 16.00 -12.27 6.08
C SER A 255 14.92 -11.80 7.07
N ASN A 256 13.64 -12.12 6.81
CA ASN A 256 12.51 -11.68 7.62
C ASN A 256 11.52 -12.83 7.78
N ILE A 257 11.15 -13.15 9.02
CA ILE A 257 10.16 -14.19 9.33
C ILE A 257 9.03 -13.65 10.21
N VAL A 258 7.83 -14.16 9.97
CA VAL A 258 6.62 -13.94 10.77
C VAL A 258 6.13 -15.31 11.22
N ILE A 259 6.06 -15.53 12.52
CA ILE A 259 5.68 -16.80 13.12
C ILE A 259 4.24 -16.71 13.61
N LYS A 260 3.39 -17.62 13.14
CA LYS A 260 1.94 -17.67 13.42
C LYS A 260 1.52 -19.07 13.83
N SER A 261 0.40 -19.18 14.53
CA SER A 261 -0.21 -20.47 14.91
C SER A 261 -1.52 -20.71 14.16
N HIS A 262 -1.77 -21.97 13.75
CA HIS A 262 -3.10 -22.40 13.31
C HIS A 262 -4.06 -22.68 14.49
N CYS A 263 -3.53 -22.90 15.69
CA CYS A 263 -4.31 -23.28 16.86
C CYS A 263 -4.12 -22.27 18.00
N ASN A 264 -5.23 -21.87 18.62
CA ASN A 264 -5.19 -20.92 19.73
C ASN A 264 -4.67 -21.53 21.04
N ILE A 265 -4.57 -22.87 21.12
CA ILE A 265 -4.33 -23.57 22.38
C ILE A 265 -3.45 -24.80 22.12
N PHE A 266 -2.16 -24.68 22.41
CA PHE A 266 -1.36 -25.87 22.73
C PHE A 266 -1.51 -26.14 24.23
N ASN A 267 -1.86 -27.38 24.59
CA ASN A 267 -1.85 -27.84 25.97
C ASN A 267 -0.44 -27.69 26.57
N ASN A 268 -0.26 -26.72 27.46
CA ASN A 268 0.77 -26.58 28.52
C ASN A 268 2.26 -26.87 28.18
N LYS A 269 2.67 -27.06 26.93
CA LYS A 269 4.08 -27.23 26.56
C LYS A 269 4.63 -25.92 26.02
N HIS A 270 5.50 -25.29 26.79
CA HIS A 270 6.36 -24.23 26.29
C HIS A 270 7.30 -24.81 25.23
N VAL A 271 7.21 -24.30 24.01
CA VAL A 271 8.08 -24.66 22.89
C VAL A 271 9.15 -23.59 22.78
N CYS A 272 10.40 -24.00 22.61
CA CYS A 272 11.51 -23.08 22.38
C CYS A 272 12.12 -23.33 21.01
N ILE A 273 12.37 -22.27 20.26
CA ILE A 273 13.10 -22.31 18.98
C ILE A 273 14.36 -21.48 19.12
N ASP A 274 15.48 -22.08 18.74
CA ASP A 274 16.77 -21.42 18.78
C ASP A 274 17.16 -20.88 17.40
N PHE A 275 17.20 -19.54 17.28
CA PHE A 275 17.71 -18.85 16.10
C PHE A 275 19.09 -18.21 16.31
N SER A 276 19.77 -18.49 17.42
CA SER A 276 21.04 -17.84 17.79
C SER A 276 22.14 -18.01 16.74
N SER A 277 22.12 -19.11 15.98
CA SER A 277 23.10 -19.39 14.91
C SER A 277 22.82 -18.68 13.57
N TYR A 278 21.68 -18.00 13.41
CA TYR A 278 21.23 -17.47 12.11
C TYR A 278 21.41 -15.94 11.98
N ASN A 279 22.65 -15.52 11.77
CA ASN A 279 23.04 -14.11 11.69
C ASN A 279 22.50 -13.36 10.45
N HIS A 280 21.89 -14.05 9.50
CA HIS A 280 21.29 -13.43 8.30
C HIS A 280 19.90 -12.83 8.56
N PHE A 281 19.27 -13.15 9.70
CA PHE A 281 17.98 -12.57 10.08
C PHE A 281 18.10 -11.07 10.35
N LYS A 282 17.32 -10.29 9.61
CA LYS A 282 17.08 -8.87 9.87
C LYS A 282 15.86 -8.68 10.76
N SER A 283 14.84 -9.52 10.62
CA SER A 283 13.67 -9.44 11.49
C SER A 283 12.98 -10.74 11.81
N ILE A 284 12.44 -10.78 13.02
CA ILE A 284 11.63 -11.88 13.53
C ILE A 284 10.40 -11.28 14.22
N ARG A 285 9.22 -11.64 13.72
CA ARG A 285 7.94 -11.34 14.36
C ARG A 285 7.33 -12.64 14.88
N ASN A 286 7.03 -12.69 16.16
CA ASN A 286 6.34 -13.78 16.81
C ASN A 286 4.94 -13.31 17.24
N ASP A 287 3.91 -13.89 16.62
CA ASP A 287 2.52 -13.67 17.00
C ASP A 287 1.99 -14.82 17.90
N ILE A 288 2.86 -15.75 18.34
CA ILE A 288 2.50 -16.90 19.16
C ILE A 288 2.93 -16.68 20.61
N ASN A 289 1.96 -16.73 21.53
CA ASN A 289 2.16 -16.47 22.96
C ASN A 289 2.88 -17.59 23.73
N TRP A 290 2.69 -18.86 23.35
CA TRP A 290 3.31 -20.01 24.01
C TRP A 290 4.70 -20.35 23.46
N LEU A 291 5.12 -19.72 22.36
CA LEU A 291 6.41 -19.95 21.71
C LEU A 291 7.48 -19.02 22.29
N SER A 292 8.54 -19.60 22.83
CA SER A 292 9.76 -18.90 23.19
C SER A 292 10.77 -18.94 22.04
N ILE A 293 11.45 -17.83 21.80
CA ILE A 293 12.46 -17.72 20.75
C ILE A 293 13.78 -17.25 21.36
N ILE A 294 14.86 -17.96 21.07
CA ILE A 294 16.22 -17.48 21.28
C ILE A 294 16.64 -16.76 20.01
N TYR A 295 16.90 -15.46 20.12
CA TYR A 295 17.15 -14.59 18.97
C TYR A 295 18.64 -14.60 18.55
N PRO A 296 18.94 -14.38 17.26
CA PRO A 296 20.30 -14.08 16.83
C PRO A 296 20.75 -12.73 17.40
N ASN A 297 22.05 -12.62 17.66
CA ASN A 297 22.67 -11.41 18.18
C ASN A 297 23.79 -10.96 17.23
N PRO A 298 23.65 -9.82 16.53
CA PRO A 298 22.58 -8.82 16.63
C PRO A 298 21.36 -9.14 15.75
N ILE A 299 20.23 -8.48 16.04
CA ILE A 299 19.02 -8.49 15.20
C ILE A 299 18.46 -7.07 15.02
N TYR A 300 18.04 -6.70 13.81
CA TYR A 300 17.54 -5.34 13.60
C TYR A 300 16.13 -5.12 14.16
N TYR A 301 15.19 -6.02 13.89
CA TYR A 301 13.79 -5.87 14.27
C TYR A 301 13.21 -7.12 14.94
N VAL A 302 12.68 -6.95 16.16
CA VAL A 302 11.91 -7.97 16.88
C VAL A 302 10.51 -7.44 17.16
N SER A 303 9.50 -8.27 16.87
CA SER A 303 8.15 -8.09 17.38
C SER A 303 7.75 -9.32 18.14
N ASP A 304 7.57 -9.22 19.45
CA ASP A 304 7.28 -10.39 20.29
C ASP A 304 6.53 -9.96 21.56
N ILE A 305 5.99 -10.93 22.28
CA ILE A 305 5.39 -10.75 23.60
C ILE A 305 6.49 -10.66 24.67
N SER A 306 7.68 -11.22 24.42
CA SER A 306 8.82 -11.17 25.32
C SER A 306 9.90 -10.19 24.85
N VAL A 307 10.70 -9.66 25.80
CA VAL A 307 11.86 -8.82 25.46
C VAL A 307 13.07 -9.70 25.19
N PRO A 308 13.66 -9.62 23.99
CA PRO A 308 14.83 -10.42 23.66
C PRO A 308 16.07 -9.89 24.41
N GLN A 309 16.88 -10.80 24.96
CA GLN A 309 18.14 -10.45 25.64
C GLN A 309 19.32 -10.35 24.66
N VAL A 310 19.12 -9.68 23.53
CA VAL A 310 20.14 -9.49 22.48
C VAL A 310 20.20 -8.04 22.04
N ASN A 311 21.22 -7.67 21.25
CA ASN A 311 21.27 -6.35 20.63
C ASN A 311 20.18 -6.25 19.57
N VAL A 312 19.12 -5.53 19.91
CA VAL A 312 17.99 -5.21 19.02
C VAL A 312 17.85 -3.70 18.84
N SER A 313 17.69 -3.25 17.59
CA SER A 313 17.48 -1.82 17.29
C SER A 313 16.01 -1.42 17.32
N LYS A 314 15.13 -2.22 16.72
CA LYS A 314 13.69 -1.99 16.67
C LYS A 314 12.96 -3.08 17.45
N LEU A 315 12.32 -2.71 18.55
CA LEU A 315 11.53 -3.61 19.37
C LEU A 315 10.06 -3.19 19.35
N ILE A 316 9.18 -4.10 18.97
CA ILE A 316 7.73 -3.95 19.08
C ILE A 316 7.22 -4.99 20.05
N MET A 317 6.49 -4.57 21.07
CA MET A 317 5.77 -5.47 21.96
C MET A 317 4.28 -5.25 21.81
N ASN A 318 3.55 -6.33 21.55
CA ASN A 318 2.10 -6.33 21.36
C ASN A 318 1.47 -7.21 22.43
N HIS A 319 0.44 -6.71 23.13
CA HIS A 319 -0.33 -7.49 24.11
C HIS A 319 0.53 -8.19 25.18
N SER A 320 1.66 -7.58 25.54
CA SER A 320 2.63 -8.18 26.45
C SER A 320 2.38 -7.79 27.91
N HIS A 321 2.61 -8.76 28.81
CA HIS A 321 2.81 -8.53 30.23
C HIS A 321 4.27 -8.85 30.54
N TYR A 322 5.15 -7.84 30.58
CA TYR A 322 6.57 -8.07 30.75
C TYR A 322 7.14 -7.34 31.97
N ILE A 323 7.95 -8.08 32.74
CA ILE A 323 8.71 -7.60 33.89
C ILE A 323 10.20 -7.90 33.65
N GLY A 324 11.04 -6.87 33.48
CA GLY A 324 12.47 -7.12 33.25
C GLY A 324 13.34 -5.89 32.96
N LYS A 325 14.06 -5.86 31.84
CA LYS A 325 14.80 -4.68 31.33
C LYS A 325 14.74 -4.65 29.81
N ILE A 326 14.66 -3.47 29.22
CA ILE A 326 14.77 -3.29 27.77
C ILE A 326 16.27 -3.15 27.41
N PRO A 327 16.76 -3.82 26.35
CA PRO A 327 18.14 -3.65 25.90
C PRO A 327 18.46 -2.20 25.56
N ASN A 328 19.62 -1.72 26.03
CA ASN A 328 20.10 -0.36 25.73
C ASN A 328 20.46 -0.15 24.25
N SER A 329 20.44 -1.20 23.42
CA SER A 329 20.63 -1.09 21.97
C SER A 329 19.39 -0.57 21.23
N VAL A 330 18.23 -0.53 21.88
CA VAL A 330 16.95 -0.18 21.24
C VAL A 330 16.95 1.30 20.84
N THR A 331 16.75 1.55 19.56
CA THR A 331 16.61 2.89 18.97
C THR A 331 15.16 3.19 18.58
N TRP A 332 14.32 2.17 18.39
CA TRP A 332 12.88 2.30 18.18
C TRP A 332 12.13 1.31 19.06
N LEU A 333 11.32 1.83 19.99
CA LEU A 333 10.42 1.07 20.84
C LEU A 333 8.95 1.31 20.45
N SER A 334 8.15 0.24 20.33
CA SER A 334 6.69 0.31 20.20
C SER A 334 6.01 -0.60 21.23
N LEU A 335 5.03 -0.09 21.98
CA LEU A 335 4.31 -0.83 23.01
C LEU A 335 2.81 -0.72 22.80
N ASN A 336 2.25 -1.67 22.08
CA ASN A 336 0.85 -1.67 21.71
C ASN A 336 0.08 -2.55 22.70
N ASN A 337 -0.91 -1.98 23.40
CA ASN A 337 -1.77 -2.68 24.35
C ASN A 337 -1.00 -3.60 25.33
N SER A 338 0.16 -3.15 25.81
CA SER A 338 1.12 -3.94 26.59
C SER A 338 1.30 -3.35 27.98
N ASN A 339 1.09 -4.13 29.03
CA ASN A 339 1.34 -3.70 30.40
C ASN A 339 2.75 -4.12 30.81
N VAL A 340 3.67 -3.15 30.89
CA VAL A 340 5.09 -3.42 31.08
C VAL A 340 5.54 -2.80 32.41
N THR A 341 5.67 -3.64 33.43
CA THR A 341 6.05 -3.23 34.78
C THR A 341 7.48 -3.64 35.05
N PHE A 342 8.37 -2.69 35.31
CA PHE A 342 9.78 -3.01 35.52
C PHE A 342 10.13 -2.90 37.00
N SER A 343 11.17 -3.60 37.44
CA SER A 343 11.40 -4.15 38.80
C SER A 343 11.56 -3.16 39.97
N ASN A 344 11.19 -1.89 39.84
CA ASN A 344 11.18 -0.91 40.92
C ASN A 344 9.86 -0.14 40.94
N GLN A 345 8.86 -0.62 41.69
CA GLN A 345 7.68 0.17 42.05
C GLN A 345 7.59 0.41 43.56
N PRO A 346 7.21 1.63 44.01
CA PRO A 346 6.54 1.83 45.28
C PRO A 346 5.15 1.18 45.23
N LYS A 347 4.73 0.57 46.34
CA LYS A 347 3.44 -0.11 46.51
C LYS A 347 2.25 0.86 46.35
N LEU A 348 1.69 0.99 45.16
CA LEU A 348 0.33 1.52 44.94
C LEU A 348 -0.37 0.66 43.88
N GLN A 349 -0.85 -0.50 44.32
CA GLN A 349 -1.91 -1.23 43.64
C GLN A 349 -3.21 -0.50 43.91
N TYR A 350 -3.97 -0.18 42.86
CA TYR A 350 -5.41 0.18 42.78
C TYR A 350 -5.53 1.31 41.74
N LEU A 351 -6.28 1.04 40.66
CA LEU A 351 -6.52 1.86 39.45
C LEU A 351 -5.64 1.56 38.21
N CYS A 352 -5.69 0.32 37.70
CA CYS A 352 -5.13 0.01 36.37
C CYS A 352 -6.17 -0.71 35.50
N SER A 353 -6.78 0.04 34.57
CA SER A 353 -7.66 -0.50 33.53
C SER A 353 -7.16 -0.09 32.13
N PHE A 354 -7.17 -1.06 31.23
CA PHE A 354 -7.14 -1.04 29.74
C PHE A 354 -5.99 -0.38 28.93
N PHE A 355 -5.05 0.36 29.52
CA PHE A 355 -3.96 0.99 28.73
C PHE A 355 -2.56 0.50 29.09
N SER A 356 -1.66 0.51 28.10
CA SER A 356 -0.23 0.21 28.30
C SER A 356 0.34 1.16 29.36
N LYS A 357 0.50 0.73 30.61
CA LYS A 357 1.23 1.50 31.62
C LYS A 357 2.66 1.01 31.63
N ILE A 358 3.60 1.87 31.25
CA ILE A 358 5.02 1.58 31.51
C ILE A 358 5.38 2.17 32.88
N ASN A 359 5.82 1.33 33.80
CA ASN A 359 6.40 1.76 35.08
C ASN A 359 7.91 1.53 35.03
N TYR A 360 8.64 2.39 34.32
CA TYR A 360 10.09 2.28 34.08
C TYR A 360 10.74 3.64 33.89
N ASP A 361 11.97 3.83 34.36
CA ASP A 361 12.76 5.01 33.98
C ASP A 361 13.26 4.89 32.54
N ILE A 362 12.41 5.31 31.59
CA ILE A 362 12.69 5.30 30.16
C ILE A 362 13.97 6.07 29.82
N ASN A 363 14.39 7.01 30.67
CA ASN A 363 15.58 7.83 30.47
C ASN A 363 16.90 7.05 30.48
N THR A 364 16.89 5.81 30.94
CA THR A 364 18.03 4.90 30.82
C THR A 364 18.30 4.47 29.36
N LEU A 365 17.31 4.54 28.49
CA LEU A 365 17.39 4.13 27.08
C LEU A 365 17.82 5.30 26.18
N THR A 366 19.01 5.84 26.43
CA THR A 366 19.52 7.07 25.78
C THR A 366 19.71 6.95 24.25
N THR A 367 19.71 5.73 23.71
CA THR A 367 19.79 5.44 22.27
C THR A 367 18.45 5.61 21.54
N LEU A 368 17.33 5.76 22.27
CA LEU A 368 16.01 5.86 21.66
C LEU A 368 15.92 7.09 20.74
N THR A 369 15.55 6.83 19.50
CA THR A 369 15.23 7.84 18.48
C THR A 369 13.73 7.91 18.21
N LYS A 370 13.00 6.84 18.52
CA LYS A 370 11.57 6.72 18.27
C LYS A 370 10.86 5.93 19.37
N ILE A 371 9.76 6.48 19.86
CA ILE A 371 8.86 5.81 20.81
C ILE A 371 7.44 5.85 20.24
N HIS A 372 6.77 4.71 20.29
CA HIS A 372 5.33 4.59 20.06
C HIS A 372 4.71 3.85 21.23
N SER A 373 4.16 4.57 22.20
CA SER A 373 3.62 3.93 23.40
C SER A 373 2.50 4.76 23.99
N ILE A 374 1.61 4.07 24.68
CA ILE A 374 0.70 4.65 25.66
C ILE A 374 1.45 4.61 27.00
N GLY A 375 1.39 5.65 27.83
CA GLY A 375 2.04 5.66 29.13
C GLY A 375 2.16 7.04 29.77
N ASP A 376 2.06 7.08 31.10
CA ASP A 376 2.02 8.30 31.92
C ASP A 376 3.42 8.87 32.18
N TYR A 377 4.14 9.23 31.12
CA TYR A 377 5.46 9.85 31.25
C TYR A 377 5.40 11.36 31.21
N THR A 378 5.95 11.98 32.25
CA THR A 378 6.11 13.42 32.36
C THR A 378 7.53 13.89 32.07
N ASN A 379 8.53 13.00 31.93
CA ASN A 379 9.91 13.45 31.71
C ASN A 379 10.69 12.57 30.72
N PHE A 380 11.01 13.16 29.58
CA PHE A 380 11.83 12.60 28.50
C PHE A 380 13.14 13.37 28.29
N SER A 381 13.47 14.33 29.16
CA SER A 381 14.59 15.28 28.99
C SER A 381 15.95 14.61 28.75
N LYS A 382 16.18 13.43 29.33
CA LYS A 382 17.44 12.68 29.20
C LYS A 382 17.53 11.86 27.90
N LEU A 383 16.45 11.73 27.14
CA LEU A 383 16.43 11.04 25.85
C LEU A 383 16.92 11.96 24.73
N THR A 384 18.18 12.37 24.79
CA THR A 384 18.79 13.36 23.90
C THR A 384 18.83 12.98 22.42
N ASN A 385 18.53 11.72 22.08
CA ASN A 385 18.45 11.22 20.71
C ASN A 385 17.01 11.08 20.20
N LEU A 386 15.99 11.29 21.04
CA LEU A 386 14.59 11.05 20.70
C LEU A 386 14.13 12.08 19.68
N LYS A 387 13.71 11.61 18.49
CA LYS A 387 13.25 12.43 17.37
C LYS A 387 11.74 12.32 17.13
N GLU A 388 11.17 11.14 17.36
CA GLU A 388 9.74 10.87 17.18
C GLU A 388 9.09 10.30 18.45
N LEU A 389 7.99 10.89 18.90
CA LEU A 389 7.17 10.38 19.99
C LEU A 389 5.71 10.24 19.52
N THR A 390 5.12 9.07 19.74
CA THR A 390 3.66 8.85 19.63
C THR A 390 3.11 8.45 20.99
N THR A 391 2.06 9.14 21.43
CA THR A 391 1.34 8.87 22.69
C THR A 391 -0.17 9.09 22.51
N ASN A 392 -0.98 8.53 23.41
CA ASN A 392 -2.42 8.75 23.36
C ASN A 392 -2.86 10.00 24.12
N GLU A 393 -2.30 10.22 25.30
CA GLU A 393 -2.59 11.38 26.14
C GLU A 393 -1.48 11.57 27.19
N PHE A 394 -1.53 12.69 27.90
CA PHE A 394 -0.72 12.94 29.10
C PHE A 394 -1.67 13.32 30.24
N ILE A 395 -1.55 12.66 31.40
CA ILE A 395 -2.38 12.95 32.58
C ILE A 395 -2.23 14.42 33.03
N ASN A 396 -1.01 14.95 32.98
CA ASN A 396 -0.74 16.35 33.31
C ASN A 396 0.18 16.98 32.26
N THR A 397 -0.42 17.73 31.34
CA THR A 397 0.27 18.35 30.21
C THR A 397 1.28 19.42 30.61
N SER A 398 1.09 20.06 31.77
CA SER A 398 1.96 21.15 32.26
C SER A 398 3.31 20.67 32.79
N LEU A 399 3.44 19.38 33.13
CA LEU A 399 4.64 18.80 33.72
C LEU A 399 5.49 18.03 32.72
N VAL A 400 5.10 17.98 31.44
CA VAL A 400 5.79 17.16 30.43
C VAL A 400 7.06 17.86 29.94
N LEU A 401 8.22 17.28 30.25
CA LEU A 401 9.53 17.73 29.79
C LEU A 401 9.96 16.94 28.55
N PHE A 402 9.99 17.59 27.40
CA PHE A 402 10.49 17.00 26.15
C PHE A 402 12.00 17.27 25.95
N PRO A 403 12.76 16.37 25.34
CA PRO A 403 14.14 16.63 24.95
C PRO A 403 14.17 17.57 23.73
N SER A 404 15.23 18.38 23.61
CA SER A 404 15.40 19.33 22.50
C SER A 404 15.55 18.65 21.13
N SER A 405 15.91 17.37 21.10
CA SER A 405 16.00 16.56 19.88
C SER A 405 14.64 16.17 19.30
N LEU A 406 13.56 16.26 20.08
CA LEU A 406 12.23 15.84 19.67
C LEU A 406 11.70 16.81 18.63
N THR A 407 11.50 16.33 17.40
CA THR A 407 11.03 17.15 16.27
C THR A 407 9.68 16.71 15.74
N LYS A 408 9.23 15.50 16.08
CA LYS A 408 7.95 14.96 15.66
C LYS A 408 7.17 14.39 16.83
N LEU A 409 5.95 14.89 17.00
CA LEU A 409 5.03 14.46 18.05
C LEU A 409 3.72 14.00 17.41
N LYS A 410 3.19 12.88 17.88
CA LYS A 410 1.91 12.33 17.46
C LYS A 410 1.05 12.01 18.66
N PHE A 411 -0.15 12.58 18.65
CA PHE A 411 -1.20 12.31 19.62
C PHE A 411 -2.26 11.40 18.99
N GLU A 412 -2.58 10.29 19.65
CA GLU A 412 -3.57 9.30 19.22
C GLU A 412 -4.72 9.26 20.24
N SER A 413 -5.86 9.88 19.94
CA SER A 413 -7.01 10.00 20.86
C SER A 413 -6.75 10.88 22.09
N THR A 414 -6.11 12.03 21.91
CA THR A 414 -5.85 12.97 23.02
C THR A 414 -7.07 13.85 23.33
N ARG A 415 -7.17 14.31 24.58
CA ARG A 415 -8.10 15.36 25.04
C ARG A 415 -7.40 16.69 25.35
N SER A 416 -6.08 16.69 25.34
CA SER A 416 -5.25 17.83 25.74
C SER A 416 -3.94 17.85 24.96
N ILE A 417 -3.31 19.02 24.85
CA ILE A 417 -2.07 19.20 24.10
C ILE A 417 -0.99 19.68 25.07
N CYS A 418 0.20 19.09 24.98
CA CYS A 418 1.41 19.60 25.63
C CYS A 418 2.17 20.47 24.65
N CYS A 419 2.90 21.48 25.10
CA CYS A 419 3.68 22.34 24.21
C CYS A 419 5.18 22.05 24.28
N SER A 420 5.83 22.16 23.13
CA SER A 420 7.30 22.17 23.00
C SER A 420 7.70 23.03 21.81
N SER A 421 8.64 23.94 22.05
CA SER A 421 9.13 24.89 21.04
C SER A 421 9.96 24.24 19.93
N PHE A 422 10.38 22.99 20.07
CA PHE A 422 11.27 22.30 19.11
C PHE A 422 10.53 21.42 18.10
N ILE A 423 9.22 21.22 18.28
CA ILE A 423 8.42 20.34 17.42
C ILE A 423 8.23 20.99 16.05
N LYS A 424 8.68 20.29 15.00
CA LYS A 424 8.53 20.68 13.59
C LYS A 424 7.37 19.96 12.90
N LYS A 425 6.99 18.78 13.39
CA LYS A 425 5.91 17.97 12.82
C LYS A 425 4.96 17.51 13.92
N LEU A 426 3.70 17.88 13.82
CA LEU A 426 2.66 17.49 14.78
C LEU A 426 1.54 16.74 14.07
N VAL A 427 1.12 15.63 14.64
CA VAL A 427 -0.05 14.88 14.20
C VAL A 427 -0.99 14.72 15.38
N ILE A 428 -2.22 15.20 15.25
CA ILE A 428 -3.24 15.09 16.30
C ILE A 428 -4.37 14.26 15.74
N ARG A 429 -4.65 13.13 16.37
CA ARG A 429 -5.88 12.38 16.18
C ARG A 429 -6.74 12.51 17.41
N SER A 430 -8.00 12.88 17.23
CA SER A 430 -8.97 12.98 18.29
C SER A 430 -10.18 12.12 18.02
N SER A 431 -10.61 11.38 19.04
CA SER A 431 -11.91 10.71 19.07
C SER A 431 -13.00 11.52 19.79
N GLN A 432 -12.65 12.66 20.39
CA GLN A 432 -13.57 13.51 21.16
C GLN A 432 -13.34 14.99 20.84
N GLU A 433 -14.37 15.81 20.99
CA GLU A 433 -14.27 17.25 20.76
C GLU A 433 -13.41 17.92 21.84
N PHE A 434 -12.36 18.65 21.44
CA PHE A 434 -11.55 19.45 22.35
C PHE A 434 -10.92 20.67 21.65
N PRO A 435 -10.47 21.70 22.40
CA PRO A 435 -9.83 22.88 21.81
C PRO A 435 -8.37 22.62 21.41
N CYS A 436 -8.06 22.83 20.12
CA CYS A 436 -6.73 22.69 19.55
C CYS A 436 -5.99 24.04 19.56
N LYS A 437 -5.30 24.35 20.66
CA LYS A 437 -4.53 25.60 20.81
C LYS A 437 -3.03 25.37 20.55
N LEU A 438 -2.55 25.75 19.38
CA LEU A 438 -1.18 25.45 18.91
C LEU A 438 -0.28 26.67 18.73
N SER A 439 -0.73 27.87 19.13
CA SER A 439 0.02 29.12 19.01
C SER A 439 1.42 29.09 19.66
N GLN A 440 1.62 28.26 20.68
CA GLN A 440 2.88 28.09 21.40
C GLN A 440 3.93 27.24 20.65
N TYR A 441 3.57 26.60 19.55
CA TYR A 441 4.48 25.78 18.74
C TYR A 441 5.24 26.62 17.70
N THR A 442 6.21 27.41 18.16
CA THR A 442 6.91 28.42 17.34
C THR A 442 7.79 27.88 16.21
N GLN A 443 8.06 26.56 16.18
CA GLN A 443 8.85 25.91 15.13
C GLN A 443 8.05 24.88 14.33
N LEU A 444 6.72 24.83 14.50
CA LEU A 444 5.88 23.86 13.80
C LEU A 444 5.78 24.20 12.32
N ILE A 445 6.24 23.29 11.47
CA ILE A 445 6.28 23.43 10.01
C ILE A 445 5.14 22.61 9.37
N ASN A 446 4.91 21.38 9.87
CA ASN A 446 3.90 20.47 9.35
C ASN A 446 2.89 20.07 10.43
N LEU A 447 1.61 20.28 10.15
CA LEU A 447 0.52 19.87 11.02
C LEU A 447 -0.43 18.91 10.29
N LYS A 448 -0.81 17.82 10.96
CA LYS A 448 -1.95 16.98 10.56
C LYS A 448 -2.98 16.96 11.67
N LEU A 449 -4.22 17.35 11.37
CA LEU A 449 -5.37 17.22 12.27
C LEU A 449 -6.33 16.14 11.74
N ASP A 450 -6.81 15.31 12.66
CA ASP A 450 -7.66 14.16 12.38
C ASP A 450 -8.73 14.05 13.48
N GLY A 451 -10.03 14.22 13.16
CA GLY A 451 -11.13 14.14 14.14
C GLY A 451 -11.88 15.45 14.39
N CYS A 452 -12.47 15.59 15.58
CA CYS A 452 -13.38 16.70 15.94
C CYS A 452 -12.72 17.72 16.87
N PHE A 453 -12.88 19.01 16.60
CA PHE A 453 -12.31 20.08 17.43
C PHE A 453 -13.35 21.18 17.70
N THR A 454 -13.27 21.83 18.86
CA THR A 454 -14.15 22.96 19.22
C THR A 454 -13.54 24.32 18.86
N CYS A 455 -12.21 24.38 18.80
CA CYS A 455 -11.44 25.57 18.48
C CYS A 455 -10.12 25.15 17.81
N ILE A 456 -9.63 25.91 16.84
CA ILE A 456 -8.35 25.68 16.16
C ILE A 456 -7.57 26.99 16.15
N GLU A 457 -6.52 27.09 16.97
CA GLU A 457 -5.55 28.19 16.95
C GLU A 457 -4.22 27.64 16.41
N LEU A 458 -3.71 28.20 15.30
CA LEU A 458 -2.53 27.69 14.60
C LEU A 458 -1.30 28.58 14.84
N PRO A 459 -0.07 28.02 14.82
CA PRO A 459 1.15 28.81 14.91
C PRO A 459 1.51 29.46 13.57
N THR A 460 2.15 30.62 13.64
CA THR A 460 2.56 31.40 12.44
C THR A 460 3.67 30.74 11.63
N SER A 461 4.44 29.82 12.22
CA SER A 461 5.53 29.10 11.56
C SER A 461 5.08 28.01 10.59
N LEU A 462 3.78 27.72 10.53
CA LEU A 462 3.22 26.60 9.80
C LEU A 462 3.33 26.81 8.28
N THR A 463 3.90 25.84 7.56
CA THR A 463 4.02 25.89 6.09
C THR A 463 3.19 24.81 5.40
N SER A 464 2.84 23.72 6.10
CA SER A 464 2.10 22.60 5.53
C SER A 464 1.00 22.11 6.48
N LEU A 465 -0.23 22.03 5.97
CA LEU A 465 -1.41 21.66 6.75
C LEU A 465 -2.16 20.51 6.09
N LYS A 466 -2.47 19.48 6.87
CA LYS A 466 -3.30 18.36 6.44
C LYS A 466 -4.50 18.17 7.36
N PHE A 467 -5.69 18.18 6.78
CA PHE A 467 -6.94 17.81 7.43
C PHE A 467 -7.37 16.42 6.98
N ASN A 468 -7.73 15.56 7.92
CA ASN A 468 -8.21 14.22 7.65
C ASN A 468 -9.47 13.96 8.47
N SER A 469 -10.62 13.68 7.85
CA SER A 469 -11.86 13.45 8.60
C SER A 469 -12.16 14.55 9.63
N LEU A 470 -11.82 15.80 9.28
CA LEU A 470 -11.96 16.93 10.18
C LEU A 470 -13.44 17.30 10.31
N LYS A 471 -13.91 17.43 11.55
CA LYS A 471 -15.22 18.01 11.86
C LYS A 471 -15.01 19.30 12.64
N TYR A 472 -15.28 20.43 11.98
CA TYR A 472 -15.13 21.76 12.55
C TYR A 472 -16.17 22.69 11.92
N ASN A 473 -17.05 23.27 12.73
CA ASN A 473 -18.21 24.02 12.24
C ASN A 473 -17.95 25.54 12.09
N ASN A 474 -16.74 26.01 12.42
CA ASN A 474 -16.38 27.42 12.32
C ASN A 474 -15.41 27.65 11.15
N ILE A 475 -15.22 28.92 10.81
CA ILE A 475 -14.24 29.35 9.80
C ILE A 475 -12.83 29.13 10.33
N ILE A 476 -11.98 28.46 9.54
CA ILE A 476 -10.54 28.32 9.77
C ILE A 476 -9.85 29.47 9.05
N ASP A 477 -9.44 30.49 9.80
CA ASP A 477 -8.70 31.62 9.24
C ASP A 477 -7.20 31.31 9.13
N LEU A 478 -6.69 31.22 7.90
CA LEU A 478 -5.28 31.01 7.59
C LEU A 478 -4.60 32.26 7.03
N SER A 479 -5.31 33.40 6.92
CA SER A 479 -4.86 34.60 6.20
C SER A 479 -3.52 35.16 6.69
N SER A 480 -3.25 35.04 7.99
CA SER A 480 -2.05 35.54 8.66
C SER A 480 -0.88 34.54 8.73
N ILE A 481 -1.04 33.34 8.17
CA ILE A 481 -0.10 32.22 8.29
C ILE A 481 0.59 31.94 6.96
N LEU A 482 1.89 31.66 6.98
CA LEU A 482 2.68 31.42 5.77
C LEU A 482 2.55 29.98 5.23
N ILE A 483 1.31 29.49 5.06
CA ILE A 483 1.03 28.14 4.56
C ILE A 483 1.22 28.06 3.05
N VAL A 484 2.04 27.12 2.61
CA VAL A 484 2.37 26.86 1.20
C VAL A 484 1.54 25.70 0.64
N THR A 485 1.19 24.71 1.47
CA THR A 485 0.46 23.51 1.02
C THR A 485 -0.70 23.15 1.96
N ILE A 486 -1.89 22.88 1.40
CA ILE A 486 -3.06 22.37 2.12
C ILE A 486 -3.51 21.05 1.50
N HIS A 487 -3.72 20.02 2.33
CA HIS A 487 -4.33 18.74 1.92
C HIS A 487 -5.55 18.41 2.77
N ILE A 488 -6.71 18.23 2.14
CA ILE A 488 -7.98 17.95 2.81
C ILE A 488 -8.49 16.58 2.34
N VAL A 489 -8.77 15.69 3.29
CA VAL A 489 -9.21 14.32 3.00
C VAL A 489 -10.39 13.95 3.89
N ASN A 490 -11.48 13.42 3.30
CA ASN A 490 -12.63 12.88 4.02
C ASN A 490 -13.32 13.87 5.00
N SER A 491 -13.22 15.18 4.77
CA SER A 491 -13.74 16.21 5.69
C SER A 491 -15.06 16.81 5.18
N GLY A 492 -16.02 17.06 6.07
CA GLY A 492 -17.32 17.63 5.70
C GLY A 492 -17.49 19.07 6.18
N ASN A 493 -18.05 19.92 5.30
CA ASN A 493 -18.48 21.30 5.56
C ASN A 493 -17.40 22.19 6.21
N LEU A 494 -16.19 22.20 5.65
CA LEU A 494 -15.12 23.07 6.14
C LEU A 494 -15.16 24.44 5.47
N PHE A 495 -15.06 25.51 6.25
CA PHE A 495 -14.93 26.89 5.75
C PHE A 495 -13.52 27.40 6.04
N ILE A 496 -12.76 27.80 5.02
CA ILE A 496 -11.33 28.14 5.15
C ILE A 496 -11.03 29.47 4.46
N THR A 497 -10.49 30.43 5.20
CA THR A 497 -9.91 31.66 4.62
C THR A 497 -8.46 31.38 4.25
N LEU A 498 -8.11 31.49 2.96
CA LEU A 498 -6.78 31.12 2.46
C LEU A 498 -5.71 32.19 2.72
N PRO A 499 -4.43 31.79 2.90
CA PRO A 499 -3.30 32.70 2.89
C PRO A 499 -2.88 33.07 1.47
N GLN A 500 -2.37 34.29 1.30
CA GLN A 500 -1.91 34.80 0.00
C GLN A 500 -0.67 34.07 -0.57
N CYS A 501 0.07 33.33 0.26
CA CYS A 501 1.29 32.63 -0.15
C CYS A 501 1.09 31.14 -0.50
N ILE A 502 -0.15 30.66 -0.52
CA ILE A 502 -0.47 29.26 -0.82
C ILE A 502 -0.07 28.91 -2.26
N LYS A 503 0.55 27.73 -2.44
CA LYS A 503 0.98 27.23 -3.76
C LYS A 503 0.29 25.93 -4.15
N GLU A 504 -0.09 25.09 -3.19
CA GLU A 504 -0.67 23.78 -3.50
C GLU A 504 -1.90 23.49 -2.64
N ILE A 505 -2.99 23.09 -3.28
CA ILE A 505 -4.21 22.64 -2.63
C ILE A 505 -4.62 21.28 -3.21
N LYS A 506 -4.83 20.31 -2.32
CA LYS A 506 -5.32 18.97 -2.68
C LYS A 506 -6.54 18.62 -1.85
N ILE A 507 -7.58 18.13 -2.50
CA ILE A 507 -8.87 17.81 -1.86
C ILE A 507 -9.33 16.43 -2.30
N GLU A 508 -9.66 15.58 -1.34
CA GLU A 508 -10.13 14.21 -1.59
C GLU A 508 -11.37 13.93 -0.75
N LYS A 509 -12.47 13.47 -1.36
CA LYS A 509 -13.69 13.01 -0.66
C LYS A 509 -14.21 13.99 0.40
N SER A 510 -14.20 15.28 0.09
CA SER A 510 -14.49 16.34 1.07
C SER A 510 -15.48 17.37 0.56
N SER A 511 -16.06 18.14 1.49
CA SER A 511 -16.89 19.32 1.23
C SER A 511 -16.24 20.57 1.85
N VAL A 512 -15.88 21.57 1.05
CA VAL A 512 -15.06 22.72 1.50
C VAL A 512 -15.45 24.04 0.81
N SER A 513 -15.54 25.14 1.56
CA SER A 513 -15.59 26.51 1.03
C SER A 513 -14.28 27.26 1.28
N PHE A 514 -13.73 27.88 0.24
CA PHE A 514 -12.58 28.77 0.34
C PHE A 514 -12.98 30.25 0.22
N MET A 515 -12.41 31.07 1.08
CA MET A 515 -12.52 32.53 1.07
C MET A 515 -11.14 33.16 0.81
N ASN A 516 -11.13 34.42 0.35
CA ASN A 516 -9.93 35.23 0.09
C ASN A 516 -9.05 34.64 -1.03
N THR A 517 -9.66 34.13 -2.10
CA THR A 517 -8.92 33.47 -3.19
C THR A 517 -8.40 34.44 -4.26
N GLN A 518 -8.79 35.71 -4.18
CA GLN A 518 -8.34 36.77 -5.08
C GLN A 518 -6.81 36.89 -5.01
N ASN A 519 -6.17 36.98 -6.18
CA ASN A 519 -4.72 37.19 -6.35
C ASN A 519 -3.81 36.06 -5.83
N ILE A 520 -4.36 34.88 -5.53
CA ILE A 520 -3.56 33.70 -5.21
C ILE A 520 -3.04 33.03 -6.50
N ASP A 521 -1.73 32.82 -6.57
CA ASP A 521 -1.04 32.09 -7.64
C ASP A 521 -0.68 30.68 -7.17
N LEU A 522 -1.60 29.73 -7.40
CA LEU A 522 -1.34 28.32 -7.15
C LEU A 522 -0.36 27.76 -8.19
N ASN A 523 0.39 26.72 -7.82
CA ASN A 523 1.14 25.81 -8.69
C ASN A 523 0.37 24.51 -8.95
N GLU A 524 -0.43 24.07 -7.98
CA GLU A 524 -1.23 22.83 -8.08
C GLU A 524 -2.57 23.01 -7.35
N PHE A 525 -3.66 22.71 -8.06
CA PHE A 525 -5.00 22.59 -7.50
C PHE A 525 -5.59 21.24 -7.96
N SER A 526 -5.84 20.34 -7.02
CA SER A 526 -6.35 19.00 -7.32
C SER A 526 -7.55 18.63 -6.47
N MET A 527 -8.57 18.05 -7.13
CA MET A 527 -9.81 17.63 -6.48
C MET A 527 -10.20 16.22 -6.92
N TYR A 528 -10.52 15.38 -5.95
CA TYR A 528 -10.81 13.97 -6.20
C TYR A 528 -12.03 13.52 -5.39
N ASP A 529 -13.11 13.13 -6.09
CA ASP A 529 -14.30 12.53 -5.44
C ASP A 529 -14.94 13.45 -4.38
N CYS A 530 -14.78 14.76 -4.54
CA CYS A 530 -15.33 15.76 -3.62
C CYS A 530 -16.84 15.88 -3.78
N ASP A 531 -17.55 16.05 -2.67
CA ASP A 531 -18.99 16.23 -2.65
C ASP A 531 -19.37 17.67 -3.03
N TRP A 532 -18.59 18.65 -2.55
CA TRP A 532 -18.84 20.07 -2.79
C TRP A 532 -17.56 20.90 -2.59
N VAL A 533 -17.26 21.83 -3.50
CA VAL A 533 -16.19 22.81 -3.31
C VAL A 533 -16.71 24.18 -3.76
N GLU A 534 -16.68 25.14 -2.85
CA GLU A 534 -17.08 26.53 -3.10
C GLU A 534 -15.85 27.44 -2.99
N ILE A 535 -15.78 28.46 -3.83
CA ILE A 535 -14.67 29.42 -3.88
C ILE A 535 -15.28 30.80 -4.08
N ASP A 536 -15.00 31.75 -3.21
CA ASP A 536 -15.59 33.10 -3.24
C ASP A 536 -15.22 33.93 -4.48
N ASN A 537 -14.02 33.72 -5.03
CA ASN A 537 -13.57 34.28 -6.31
C ASN A 537 -12.71 33.26 -7.09
N PRO A 538 -12.61 33.34 -8.41
CA PRO A 538 -11.66 32.50 -9.16
C PRO A 538 -10.20 32.86 -8.78
N PHE A 539 -9.34 31.84 -8.61
CA PHE A 539 -7.90 32.05 -8.46
C PHE A 539 -7.32 32.74 -9.71
N HIS A 540 -6.36 33.65 -9.51
CA HIS A 540 -5.73 34.42 -10.58
C HIS A 540 -5.02 33.51 -11.63
N SER A 541 -4.61 32.30 -11.25
CA SER A 541 -3.90 31.34 -12.11
C SER A 541 -4.76 30.21 -12.72
N ILE A 542 -6.09 30.21 -12.55
CA ILE A 542 -7.01 29.21 -13.16
C ILE A 542 -6.83 29.12 -14.68
N LEU A 543 -6.38 30.19 -15.34
CA LEU A 543 -6.18 30.25 -16.79
C LEU A 543 -4.93 29.51 -17.33
N LYS A 544 -4.05 28.94 -16.49
CA LYS A 544 -2.77 28.36 -16.96
C LYS A 544 -2.30 27.03 -16.34
N GLN A 545 -3.06 26.35 -15.49
CA GLN A 545 -2.54 25.18 -14.77
C GLN A 545 -3.41 23.91 -14.85
N ASN A 546 -2.75 22.77 -14.60
CA ASN A 546 -3.30 21.41 -14.67
C ASN A 546 -4.36 21.18 -13.57
N ILE A 547 -5.58 21.64 -13.81
CA ILE A 547 -6.73 21.30 -12.96
C ILE A 547 -7.09 19.84 -13.25
N PHE A 548 -6.77 18.93 -12.33
CA PHE A 548 -7.25 17.55 -12.38
C PHE A 548 -8.57 17.46 -11.63
N MET A 549 -9.69 17.53 -12.36
CA MET A 549 -11.04 17.38 -11.80
C MET A 549 -11.57 15.98 -12.07
N LYS A 550 -11.95 15.27 -11.01
CA LYS A 550 -12.72 14.02 -11.11
C LYS A 550 -13.81 14.02 -10.04
N THR A 551 -14.93 14.64 -10.34
CA THR A 551 -16.15 14.63 -9.52
C THR A 551 -17.30 14.04 -10.35
N ASN A 552 -18.21 13.29 -9.70
CA ASN A 552 -19.47 12.84 -10.33
C ASN A 552 -20.61 13.86 -10.14
N LYS A 553 -20.31 15.04 -9.57
CA LYS A 553 -21.25 16.12 -9.25
C LYS A 553 -20.72 17.46 -9.80
N PRO A 554 -21.61 18.37 -10.26
CA PRO A 554 -21.20 19.67 -10.77
C PRO A 554 -20.51 20.49 -9.68
N ILE A 555 -19.39 21.12 -10.03
CA ILE A 555 -18.75 22.13 -9.19
C ILE A 555 -19.56 23.42 -9.39
N ILE A 556 -20.08 23.96 -8.30
CA ILE A 556 -20.84 25.21 -8.34
C ILE A 556 -19.83 26.34 -8.15
N TYR A 557 -19.52 27.05 -9.23
CA TYR A 557 -18.91 28.37 -9.14
C TYR A 557 -20.00 29.38 -8.79
N MET A 558 -19.90 30.00 -7.60
CA MET A 558 -20.67 31.20 -7.28
C MET A 558 -19.74 32.40 -7.37
N ASP A 559 -19.88 33.18 -8.45
CA ASP A 559 -19.25 34.50 -8.54
C ASP A 559 -20.14 35.48 -7.76
N CYS A 560 -19.72 35.91 -6.58
CA CYS A 560 -20.54 36.79 -5.73
C CYS A 560 -20.74 38.21 -6.31
N ILE A 561 -20.20 38.51 -7.50
CA ILE A 561 -20.34 39.81 -8.17
C ILE A 561 -21.37 39.79 -9.31
N THR A 562 -21.77 38.60 -9.79
CA THR A 562 -22.88 38.46 -10.75
C THR A 562 -23.63 37.16 -10.50
N ASP A 563 -24.96 37.22 -10.35
CA ASP A 563 -25.87 36.06 -10.28
C ASP A 563 -25.83 35.20 -11.58
N LYS A 564 -24.69 34.57 -11.85
CA LYS A 564 -24.48 33.66 -12.98
C LYS A 564 -23.81 32.40 -12.47
N LEU A 565 -24.63 31.35 -12.33
CA LEU A 565 -24.16 29.97 -12.21
C LEU A 565 -23.47 29.56 -13.52
N PHE A 566 -22.18 29.26 -13.44
CA PHE A 566 -21.47 28.57 -14.52
C PHE A 566 -21.47 27.07 -14.25
N THR A 567 -22.22 26.31 -15.05
CA THR A 567 -22.07 24.86 -15.19
C THR A 567 -21.27 24.58 -16.46
N GLU A 568 -19.97 24.29 -16.35
CA GLU A 568 -19.21 23.77 -17.49
C GLU A 568 -19.42 22.25 -17.61
N ASN A 569 -20.19 21.85 -18.62
CA ASN A 569 -20.20 20.50 -19.17
C ASN A 569 -19.43 20.51 -20.50
N LEU A 570 -18.60 19.47 -20.66
CA LEU A 570 -18.02 18.90 -21.90
C LEU A 570 -16.64 19.37 -22.39
N ILE A 571 -15.81 18.33 -22.48
CA ILE A 571 -14.73 18.04 -23.43
C ILE A 571 -15.01 18.67 -24.80
N SER A 572 -14.11 19.53 -25.30
CA SER A 572 -14.02 19.85 -26.73
C SER A 572 -12.71 19.29 -27.30
N SER A 573 -12.85 18.26 -28.12
CA SER A 573 -11.85 17.88 -29.13
C SER A 573 -12.08 18.73 -30.36
N ASN A 574 -11.05 19.46 -30.79
CA ASN A 574 -11.00 20.14 -32.08
C ASN A 574 -11.15 19.13 -33.22
N GLU A 575 -12.25 19.17 -33.98
CA GLU A 575 -12.26 18.85 -35.42
C GLU A 575 -13.24 19.76 -36.16
N THR A 576 -12.82 20.11 -37.38
CA THR A 576 -13.30 21.16 -38.28
C THR A 576 -14.56 20.79 -39.07
N SER A 577 -15.49 21.75 -39.16
CA SER A 577 -16.39 22.13 -40.28
C SER A 577 -16.99 21.06 -41.24
N GLU A 578 -18.33 21.05 -41.35
CA GLU A 578 -19.06 21.46 -42.58
C GLU A 578 -20.59 21.55 -42.35
N TYR A 579 -21.22 22.45 -43.10
CA TYR A 579 -22.60 22.98 -42.99
C TYR A 579 -23.70 22.06 -43.57
N PHE A 580 -24.93 22.10 -43.00
CA PHE A 580 -26.19 22.64 -43.60
C PHE A 580 -27.46 22.15 -42.85
N ASN A 581 -28.33 23.11 -42.48
CA ASN A 581 -29.82 23.20 -42.50
C ASN A 581 -30.69 21.92 -42.32
N THR A 582 -31.85 21.87 -41.64
CA THR A 582 -32.89 22.85 -41.23
C THR A 582 -33.94 22.16 -40.34
N SER A 583 -34.66 22.98 -39.54
CA SER A 583 -36.09 22.90 -39.18
C SER A 583 -36.66 21.81 -38.24
N ASP A 584 -37.36 22.34 -37.21
CA ASP A 584 -38.69 21.96 -36.70
C ASP A 584 -38.86 21.19 -35.38
N SER A 585 -39.33 21.97 -34.39
CA SER A 585 -40.61 21.79 -33.67
C SER A 585 -40.63 21.12 -32.28
N TYR A 586 -41.07 21.94 -31.33
CA TYR A 586 -42.03 21.73 -30.23
C TYR A 586 -41.90 20.53 -29.27
N GLY A 587 -41.94 20.86 -27.98
CA GLY A 587 -42.28 19.94 -26.91
C GLY A 587 -41.94 20.44 -25.51
N SER A 588 -42.63 21.47 -25.04
CA SER A 588 -42.76 21.76 -23.61
C SER A 588 -43.67 20.73 -22.95
N VAL A 589 -43.40 20.40 -21.67
CA VAL A 589 -44.32 20.49 -20.53
C VAL A 589 -43.68 19.86 -19.29
N SER A 590 -43.77 20.64 -18.21
CA SER A 590 -43.48 20.42 -16.79
C SER A 590 -44.11 19.16 -16.17
N PHE A 591 -43.63 18.73 -15.00
CA PHE A 591 -44.49 18.62 -13.82
C PHE A 591 -43.70 18.69 -12.51
N GLU A 592 -44.38 19.32 -11.55
CA GLU A 592 -43.96 19.75 -10.23
C GLU A 592 -43.76 18.61 -9.24
N SER A 593 -43.05 18.98 -8.18
CA SER A 593 -42.93 18.34 -6.89
C SER A 593 -44.26 18.00 -6.23
N GLU A 594 -44.29 16.89 -5.48
CA GLU A 594 -44.99 16.85 -4.21
C GLU A 594 -44.29 15.86 -3.26
N ALA A 595 -44.06 16.33 -2.05
CA ALA A 595 -43.57 15.56 -0.92
C ALA A 595 -44.76 15.13 -0.05
N SER A 596 -44.73 13.92 0.51
CA SER A 596 -45.35 13.60 1.80
C SER A 596 -44.87 12.23 2.30
N GLU A 597 -43.94 12.29 3.25
CA GLU A 597 -44.03 11.75 4.62
C GLU A 597 -44.86 10.46 4.97
N ILE A 598 -44.19 9.64 5.80
CA ILE A 598 -44.65 8.97 7.05
C ILE A 598 -44.95 7.44 7.02
N TYR A 599 -44.03 6.69 7.70
CA TYR A 599 -44.17 5.47 8.55
C TYR A 599 -44.83 4.19 7.95
N ARG A 600 -44.46 2.93 8.24
CA ARG A 600 -43.98 2.25 9.47
C ARG A 600 -43.53 0.79 9.16
N ASP A 601 -42.68 0.23 10.02
CA ASP A 601 -42.53 -1.20 10.45
C ASP A 601 -42.36 -2.34 9.41
N GLU A 602 -41.13 -2.91 9.33
CA GLU A 602 -40.71 -4.18 10.00
C GLU A 602 -39.18 -4.27 10.06
#